data_AF-A0A8X7WB90-F1
#
_entry.id   AF-A0A8X7WB90-F1
#
_cell.length_a   1.000
_cell.length_b   1.000
_cell.length_c   1.000
_cell.angle_alpha   90.00
_cell.angle_beta   90.00
_cell.angle_gamma   90.00
#
_symmetry.space_group_name_H-M   'P 1'
#
loop_
_entity.id
_entity.type
_entity.pdbx_description
1 polymer ?
#
loop_
_entity_poly.entity_id
_entity_poly.type
_entity_poly.pdbx_seq_one_letter_code
_entity_poly.pdbx_strand_id
1 'polypeptide(L)'
;MVKKAVLIGINYPGTEGKLLGCINDVKRMHKSLVELYGFSEENIVELIDTDESKTQPTGKNIRQAFWDLVGTAKPGDVLFVHYSGHGTRLPPETGEDDDTGYDECIVPSDINYITDDDIKEIVGHVPKGCSFTFVSDSCHSGGLIDSAKEQIGESFKKKSNKMFKCLFGLFCSKGTTSEAASKEETSIKIEQEGGENSVNGRNRFLPLQTSINMLKQATGIDDIKEGNIRTTLFDLFGEDASPKVRKFMKVILSNMQESTGEGLMLTSLAKQAIITLKDKLNDEEYLKPAMETRVKSKKEVYAGAINGGLGSNGILLSGCQTNQVSADVGSKDKAYGAFTNSLQIILAETKGKISYKELVLKSRKYLEKQGYPQRPGLYCSDSYVNGPFIC
;
A
#
# COMPACT_ATOMS: atom_id res chain seq x y z
N MET A 1 11.73 -0.63 -27.57
CA MET A 1 10.97 0.18 -26.60
C MET A 1 9.53 -0.27 -26.68
N VAL A 2 9.06 -0.93 -25.63
CA VAL A 2 7.66 -1.32 -25.43
C VAL A 2 7.14 -0.59 -24.20
N LYS A 3 5.85 -0.24 -24.21
CA LYS A 3 5.16 0.41 -23.10
C LYS A 3 4.18 -0.59 -22.51
N LYS A 4 4.34 -0.93 -21.23
CA LYS A 4 3.55 -1.97 -20.55
C LYS A 4 2.95 -1.41 -19.27
N ALA A 5 1.70 -1.76 -18.99
CA ALA A 5 1.02 -1.27 -17.80
C ALA A 5 0.26 -2.35 -17.04
N VAL A 6 0.17 -2.17 -15.73
CA VAL A 6 -0.74 -2.92 -14.84
C VAL A 6 -1.64 -1.93 -14.13
N LEU A 7 -2.95 -2.08 -14.30
CA LEU A 7 -3.97 -1.20 -13.71
C LEU A 7 -4.86 -2.01 -12.76
N ILE A 8 -4.93 -1.58 -11.50
CA ILE A 8 -5.59 -2.33 -10.43
C ILE A 8 -6.64 -1.43 -9.78
N GLY A 9 -7.90 -1.85 -9.83
CA GLY A 9 -9.03 -1.10 -9.30
C GLY A 9 -9.90 -1.99 -8.45
N ILE A 10 -10.02 -1.69 -7.15
CA ILE A 10 -10.72 -2.56 -6.18
C ILE A 10 -11.81 -1.77 -5.47
N ASN A 11 -13.07 -2.19 -5.61
CA ASN A 11 -14.24 -1.54 -5.01
C ASN A 11 -14.77 -2.30 -3.78
N TYR A 12 -14.28 -3.50 -3.48
CA TYR A 12 -14.65 -4.35 -2.34
C TYR A 12 -16.18 -4.52 -2.19
N PRO A 13 -16.90 -4.95 -3.25
CA PRO A 13 -18.36 -5.02 -3.24
C PRO A 13 -18.86 -5.96 -2.13
N GLY A 14 -19.93 -5.57 -1.44
CA GLY A 14 -20.54 -6.40 -0.40
C GLY A 14 -19.79 -6.44 0.95
N THR A 15 -18.77 -5.60 1.13
CA THR A 15 -17.99 -5.53 2.37
C THR A 15 -18.14 -4.19 3.09
N GLU A 16 -17.69 -4.11 4.35
CA GLU A 16 -17.61 -2.85 5.10
C GLU A 16 -16.61 -1.85 4.47
N GLY A 17 -15.60 -2.34 3.75
CA GLY A 17 -14.60 -1.56 3.01
C GLY A 17 -15.04 -1.16 1.59
N LYS A 18 -16.33 -1.11 1.30
CA LYS A 18 -16.80 -0.81 -0.06
C LYS A 18 -16.37 0.59 -0.52
N LEU A 19 -15.78 0.67 -1.72
CA LEU A 19 -15.52 1.89 -2.50
C LEU A 19 -16.35 1.86 -3.80
N LEU A 20 -16.36 2.97 -4.54
CA LEU A 20 -17.14 3.09 -5.78
C LEU A 20 -16.30 3.57 -6.97
N GLY A 21 -15.30 4.43 -6.74
CA GLY A 21 -14.57 5.12 -7.81
C GLY A 21 -13.37 4.38 -8.37
N CYS A 22 -12.89 3.32 -7.72
CA CYS A 22 -11.59 2.73 -8.03
C CYS A 22 -11.50 2.15 -9.45
N ILE A 23 -12.57 1.51 -9.91
CA ILE A 23 -12.64 0.93 -11.25
C ILE A 23 -12.81 2.01 -12.33
N ASN A 24 -13.52 3.10 -12.02
CA ASN A 24 -13.64 4.25 -12.92
C ASN A 24 -12.28 4.94 -13.09
N ASP A 25 -11.50 5.03 -12.02
CA ASP A 25 -10.13 5.56 -12.06
C ASP A 25 -9.25 4.75 -13.02
N VAL A 26 -9.28 3.42 -12.91
CA VAL A 26 -8.55 2.51 -13.80
C VAL A 26 -8.97 2.68 -15.26
N LYS A 27 -10.28 2.69 -15.55
CA LYS A 27 -10.81 2.86 -16.91
C LYS A 27 -10.37 4.19 -17.53
N ARG A 28 -10.35 5.28 -16.75
CA ARG A 28 -9.88 6.60 -17.20
C ARG A 28 -8.37 6.62 -17.42
N MET A 29 -7.61 5.96 -16.56
CA MET A 29 -6.16 5.83 -16.72
C MET A 29 -5.80 5.00 -17.94
N HIS A 30 -6.47 3.87 -18.18
CA HIS A 30 -6.34 3.07 -19.40
C HIS A 30 -6.48 3.96 -20.63
N LYS A 31 -7.60 4.70 -20.72
CA LYS A 31 -7.87 5.60 -21.85
C LYS A 31 -6.75 6.62 -22.04
N SER A 32 -6.26 7.22 -20.96
CA SER A 32 -5.12 8.16 -21.02
C SER A 32 -3.83 7.50 -21.52
N LEU A 33 -3.51 6.28 -21.07
CA LEU A 33 -2.31 5.55 -21.49
C LEU A 33 -2.34 5.25 -23.00
N VAL A 34 -3.49 4.85 -23.52
CA VAL A 34 -3.66 4.58 -24.95
C VAL A 34 -3.64 5.89 -25.75
N GLU A 35 -4.52 6.84 -25.43
CA GLU A 35 -4.74 8.03 -26.26
C GLU A 35 -3.63 9.08 -26.16
N LEU A 36 -3.07 9.29 -24.96
CA LEU A 36 -2.07 10.35 -24.73
C LEU A 36 -0.63 9.81 -24.78
N TYR A 37 -0.42 8.56 -24.36
CA TYR A 37 0.90 7.97 -24.21
C TYR A 37 1.19 6.83 -25.20
N GLY A 38 0.22 6.44 -26.04
CA GLY A 38 0.44 5.45 -27.10
C GLY A 38 0.82 4.06 -26.57
N PHE A 39 0.26 3.64 -25.44
CA PHE A 39 0.33 2.25 -25.00
C PHE A 39 -0.57 1.40 -25.91
N SER A 40 -0.10 0.22 -26.30
CA SER A 40 -0.95 -0.78 -26.97
C SER A 40 -1.84 -1.44 -25.93
N GLU A 41 -3.14 -1.60 -26.21
CA GLU A 41 -4.09 -2.23 -25.28
C GLU A 41 -3.65 -3.65 -24.88
N GLU A 42 -3.00 -4.38 -25.78
CA GLU A 42 -2.49 -5.74 -25.52
C GLU A 42 -1.38 -5.78 -24.45
N ASN A 43 -0.75 -4.63 -24.18
CA ASN A 43 0.31 -4.47 -23.18
C ASN A 43 -0.21 -3.83 -21.88
N ILE A 44 -1.53 -3.66 -21.74
CA ILE A 44 -2.17 -3.17 -20.52
C ILE A 44 -2.95 -4.32 -19.87
N VAL A 45 -2.50 -4.72 -18.67
CA VAL A 45 -3.20 -5.72 -17.85
C VAL A 45 -4.10 -4.99 -16.86
N GLU A 46 -5.38 -5.37 -16.80
CA GLU A 46 -6.34 -4.83 -15.84
C GLU A 46 -6.76 -5.89 -14.82
N LEU A 47 -6.76 -5.53 -13.54
CA LEU A 47 -7.31 -6.34 -12.46
C LEU A 47 -8.40 -5.56 -11.75
N ILE A 48 -9.65 -6.03 -11.85
CA ILE A 48 -10.84 -5.37 -11.28
C ILE A 48 -11.77 -6.39 -10.61
N ASP A 49 -12.40 -6.01 -9.50
CA ASP A 49 -13.16 -6.94 -8.64
C ASP A 49 -14.68 -6.96 -8.88
N THR A 50 -15.19 -6.16 -9.82
CA THR A 50 -16.63 -6.10 -10.17
C THR A 50 -16.96 -6.68 -11.54
N ASP A 51 -16.02 -7.38 -12.18
CA ASP A 51 -16.21 -7.99 -13.48
C ASP A 51 -15.56 -9.37 -13.49
N GLU A 52 -16.37 -10.41 -13.33
CA GLU A 52 -15.90 -11.80 -13.27
C GLU A 52 -15.23 -12.27 -14.57
N SER A 53 -15.39 -11.55 -15.69
CA SER A 53 -14.68 -11.84 -16.94
C SER A 53 -13.21 -11.38 -16.92
N LYS A 54 -12.84 -10.56 -15.94
CA LYS A 54 -11.49 -10.01 -15.77
C LYS A 54 -10.74 -10.78 -14.68
N THR A 55 -9.41 -10.62 -14.68
CA THR A 55 -8.58 -11.17 -13.62
C THR A 55 -8.90 -10.47 -12.30
N GLN A 56 -9.32 -11.24 -11.29
CA GLN A 56 -9.62 -10.69 -9.97
C GLN A 56 -8.35 -10.13 -9.31
N PRO A 57 -8.42 -8.97 -8.63
CA PRO A 57 -7.29 -8.33 -7.97
C PRO A 57 -6.99 -8.95 -6.59
N THR A 58 -6.74 -10.26 -6.57
CA THR A 58 -6.27 -10.99 -5.38
C THR A 58 -4.80 -10.72 -5.13
N GLY A 59 -4.31 -10.97 -3.90
CA GLY A 59 -2.90 -10.77 -3.57
C GLY A 59 -1.96 -11.56 -4.47
N LYS A 60 -2.35 -12.80 -4.81
CA LYS A 60 -1.66 -13.64 -5.80
C LYS A 60 -1.59 -12.98 -7.17
N ASN A 61 -2.73 -12.61 -7.73
CA ASN A 61 -2.83 -12.11 -9.10
C ASN A 61 -2.12 -10.76 -9.27
N ILE A 62 -2.22 -9.88 -8.27
CA ILE A 62 -1.51 -8.60 -8.27
C ILE A 62 -0.01 -8.84 -8.24
N ARG A 63 0.51 -9.68 -7.32
CA ARG A 63 1.95 -10.00 -7.26
C ARG A 63 2.44 -10.59 -8.58
N GLN A 64 1.69 -11.52 -9.18
CA GLN A 64 2.03 -12.11 -10.46
C GLN A 64 2.07 -11.05 -11.57
N ALA A 65 1.08 -10.16 -11.65
CA ALA A 65 1.04 -9.10 -12.66
C ALA A 65 2.25 -8.14 -12.54
N PHE A 66 2.65 -7.80 -11.31
CA PHE A 66 3.86 -7.01 -11.07
C PHE A 66 5.13 -7.76 -11.54
N TRP A 67 5.26 -9.04 -11.21
CA TRP A 67 6.39 -9.86 -11.64
C TRP A 67 6.45 -10.03 -13.16
N ASP A 68 5.31 -10.23 -13.83
CA ASP A 68 5.24 -10.35 -15.28
C ASP A 68 5.62 -9.03 -15.97
N LEU A 69 5.17 -7.89 -15.42
CA LEU A 69 5.52 -6.56 -15.91
C LEU A 69 7.04 -6.34 -15.89
N VAL A 70 7.68 -6.63 -14.75
CA VAL A 70 9.10 -6.40 -14.51
C VAL A 70 9.98 -7.47 -15.17
N GLY A 71 9.63 -8.75 -15.06
CA GLY A 71 10.41 -9.88 -15.54
C GLY A 71 10.53 -9.95 -17.07
N THR A 72 9.57 -9.36 -17.79
CA THR A 72 9.61 -9.26 -19.25
C THR A 72 10.18 -7.92 -19.76
N ALA A 73 10.61 -7.02 -18.87
CA ALA A 73 11.10 -5.70 -19.24
C ALA A 73 12.51 -5.74 -19.83
N LYS A 74 12.78 -4.85 -20.78
CA LYS A 74 14.10 -4.65 -21.39
C LYS A 74 14.52 -3.19 -21.28
N PRO A 75 15.84 -2.88 -21.22
CA PRO A 75 16.31 -1.50 -21.19
C PRO A 75 15.66 -0.64 -22.28
N GLY A 76 15.18 0.55 -21.90
CA GLY A 76 14.43 1.46 -22.75
C GLY A 76 12.91 1.25 -22.77
N ASP A 77 12.38 0.23 -22.09
CA ASP A 77 10.93 0.07 -21.92
C ASP A 77 10.37 1.07 -20.89
N VAL A 78 9.06 1.35 -21.01
CA VAL A 78 8.30 2.19 -20.09
C VAL A 78 7.30 1.32 -19.36
N LEU A 79 7.45 1.21 -18.04
CA LEU A 79 6.59 0.41 -17.18
C LEU A 79 5.71 1.34 -16.34
N PHE A 80 4.42 1.07 -16.32
CA PHE A 80 3.46 1.88 -15.58
C PHE A 80 2.58 1.01 -14.70
N VAL A 81 2.37 1.43 -13.46
CA VAL A 81 1.43 0.80 -12.54
C VAL A 81 0.50 1.86 -12.00
N HIS A 82 -0.80 1.57 -12.00
CA HIS A 82 -1.79 2.39 -11.30
C HIS A 82 -2.60 1.52 -10.36
N TYR A 83 -2.61 1.89 -9.09
CA TYR A 83 -3.42 1.26 -8.06
C TYR A 83 -4.45 2.26 -7.56
N SER A 84 -5.71 1.84 -7.54
CA SER A 84 -6.82 2.57 -6.95
C SER A 84 -7.59 1.61 -6.04
N GLY A 85 -7.57 1.87 -4.73
CA GLY A 85 -8.13 0.97 -3.74
C GLY A 85 -7.74 1.36 -2.32
N HIS A 86 -7.94 0.45 -1.38
CA HIS A 86 -7.60 0.68 0.02
C HIS A 86 -6.10 0.54 0.29
N GLY A 87 -5.60 1.36 1.21
CA GLY A 87 -4.35 1.11 1.92
C GLY A 87 -4.59 0.92 3.41
N THR A 88 -3.71 0.19 4.08
CA THR A 88 -3.78 -0.06 5.53
C THR A 88 -2.38 -0.11 6.15
N ARG A 89 -2.32 -0.27 7.47
CA ARG A 89 -1.08 -0.46 8.23
C ARG A 89 -1.20 -1.70 9.09
N LEU A 90 -0.26 -2.63 8.96
CA LEU A 90 -0.16 -3.78 9.84
C LEU A 90 0.77 -3.47 11.02
N PRO A 91 0.31 -3.64 12.27
CA PRO A 91 1.15 -3.44 13.45
C PRO A 91 2.27 -4.50 13.53
N PRO A 92 3.29 -4.27 14.36
CA PRO A 92 4.29 -5.30 14.62
C PRO A 92 3.66 -6.46 15.38
N GLU A 93 4.04 -7.70 15.01
CA GLU A 93 3.54 -8.92 15.67
C GLU A 93 4.67 -9.80 16.21
N THR A 94 5.92 -9.33 16.14
CA THR A 94 7.08 -10.11 16.58
C THR A 94 7.26 -10.10 18.11
N GLY A 95 6.75 -9.08 18.80
CA GLY A 95 6.87 -8.96 20.26
C GLY A 95 8.25 -8.56 20.75
N GLU A 96 9.15 -8.20 19.84
CA GLU A 96 10.48 -7.66 20.13
C GLU A 96 10.38 -6.16 20.43
N ASP A 97 11.09 -5.68 21.47
CA ASP A 97 11.05 -4.26 21.88
C ASP A 97 11.50 -3.29 20.77
N ASP A 98 12.39 -3.77 19.90
CA ASP A 98 12.91 -3.00 18.75
C ASP A 98 11.92 -2.93 17.57
N ASP A 99 10.89 -3.79 17.54
CA ASP A 99 9.91 -3.88 16.46
C ASP A 99 8.67 -3.02 16.79
N THR A 100 8.79 -1.72 16.53
CA THR A 100 7.76 -0.73 16.85
C THR A 100 7.15 -0.07 15.61
N GLY A 101 7.56 -0.51 14.42
CA GLY A 101 7.12 0.06 13.15
C GLY A 101 5.78 -0.50 12.66
N TYR A 102 5.38 -0.09 11.46
CA TYR A 102 4.16 -0.57 10.80
C TYR A 102 4.49 -0.94 9.36
N ASP A 103 3.92 -2.04 8.87
CA ASP A 103 3.97 -2.37 7.45
C ASP A 103 2.84 -1.62 6.73
N GLU A 104 3.19 -0.72 5.83
CA GLU A 104 2.21 -0.07 4.96
C GLU A 104 1.84 -1.02 3.82
N CYS A 105 0.55 -1.23 3.61
CA CYS A 105 0.06 -2.27 2.69
C CYS A 105 -0.98 -1.71 1.73
N ILE A 106 -0.94 -2.15 0.47
CA ILE A 106 -2.14 -2.15 -0.37
C ILE A 106 -3.01 -3.36 0.02
N VAL A 107 -4.32 -3.24 -0.14
CA VAL A 107 -5.30 -4.25 0.29
C VAL A 107 -5.96 -4.90 -0.93
N PRO A 108 -5.53 -6.11 -1.34
CA PRO A 108 -6.20 -6.86 -2.40
C PRO A 108 -7.64 -7.25 -2.06
N SER A 109 -8.42 -7.70 -3.06
CA SER A 109 -9.84 -8.05 -2.86
C SER A 109 -10.08 -9.22 -1.90
N ASP A 110 -9.08 -10.09 -1.74
CA ASP A 110 -9.07 -11.25 -0.83
C ASP A 110 -8.39 -10.97 0.51
N ILE A 111 -7.99 -9.71 0.77
CA ILE A 111 -7.31 -9.27 2.00
C ILE A 111 -5.93 -9.96 2.21
N ASN A 112 -5.38 -10.59 1.17
CA ASN A 112 -4.02 -11.10 1.16
C ASN A 112 -3.03 -9.94 0.94
N TYR A 113 -2.77 -9.16 1.99
CA TYR A 113 -2.02 -7.90 1.93
C TYR A 113 -0.73 -8.00 1.10
N ILE A 114 -0.41 -6.90 0.42
CA ILE A 114 0.87 -6.70 -0.25
C ILE A 114 1.55 -5.52 0.45
N THR A 115 2.69 -5.81 1.09
CA THR A 115 3.43 -4.81 1.87
C THR A 115 4.22 -3.89 0.94
N ASP A 116 4.62 -2.74 1.46
CA ASP A 116 5.60 -1.86 0.84
C ASP A 116 6.90 -2.59 0.49
N ASP A 117 7.37 -3.48 1.37
CA ASP A 117 8.55 -4.30 1.12
C ASP A 117 8.39 -5.26 -0.07
N ASP A 118 7.20 -5.85 -0.26
CA ASP A 118 6.93 -6.70 -1.43
C ASP A 118 7.05 -5.87 -2.72
N ILE A 119 6.53 -4.64 -2.72
CA ILE A 119 6.60 -3.74 -3.87
C ILE A 119 8.05 -3.29 -4.11
N LYS A 120 8.79 -2.91 -3.06
CA LYS A 120 10.22 -2.56 -3.17
C LYS A 120 11.04 -3.71 -3.76
N GLU A 121 10.78 -4.95 -3.32
CA GLU A 121 11.46 -6.14 -3.83
C GLU A 121 11.23 -6.29 -5.35
N ILE A 122 9.98 -6.18 -5.80
CA ILE A 122 9.66 -6.31 -7.22
C ILE A 122 10.28 -5.17 -8.03
N VAL A 123 10.17 -3.93 -7.56
CA VAL A 123 10.75 -2.78 -8.27
C VAL A 123 12.28 -2.84 -8.30
N GLY A 124 12.92 -3.47 -7.31
CA GLY A 124 14.36 -3.76 -7.31
C GLY A 124 14.84 -4.60 -8.49
N HIS A 125 13.94 -5.32 -9.17
CA HIS A 125 14.24 -6.14 -10.34
C HIS A 125 14.03 -5.41 -11.68
N VAL A 126 13.61 -4.13 -11.67
CA VAL A 126 13.46 -3.33 -12.89
C VAL A 126 14.83 -3.16 -13.57
N PRO A 127 14.98 -3.56 -14.85
CA PRO A 127 16.26 -3.44 -15.55
C PRO A 127 16.73 -1.98 -15.65
N LYS A 128 18.04 -1.79 -15.58
CA LYS A 128 18.65 -0.46 -15.80
C LYS A 128 18.24 0.10 -17.17
N GLY A 129 17.82 1.35 -17.21
CA GLY A 129 17.38 2.02 -18.44
C GLY A 129 15.90 1.87 -18.76
N CYS A 130 15.12 1.11 -17.97
CA CYS A 130 13.65 1.21 -18.01
C CYS A 130 13.19 2.35 -17.12
N SER A 131 12.08 3.00 -17.45
CA SER A 131 11.34 3.83 -16.49
C SER A 131 10.26 3.00 -15.83
N PHE A 132 10.09 3.14 -14.51
CA PHE A 132 9.00 2.51 -13.77
C PHE A 132 8.24 3.57 -12.98
N THR A 133 6.97 3.78 -13.33
CA THR A 133 6.10 4.77 -12.69
C THR A 133 4.97 4.06 -11.99
N PHE A 134 4.85 4.28 -10.68
CA PHE A 134 3.75 3.78 -9.87
C PHE A 134 2.90 4.95 -9.38
N VAL A 135 1.63 5.00 -9.77
CA VAL A 135 0.64 5.92 -9.23
C VAL A 135 -0.23 5.14 -8.25
N SER A 136 -0.20 5.53 -6.97
CA SER A 136 -0.98 4.90 -5.91
C SER A 136 -2.03 5.88 -5.36
N ASP A 137 -3.28 5.67 -5.73
CA ASP A 137 -4.44 6.40 -5.21
C ASP A 137 -5.04 5.67 -4.00
N SER A 138 -4.22 5.54 -2.96
CA SER A 138 -4.55 4.92 -1.68
C SER A 138 -3.92 5.68 -0.51
N CYS A 139 -4.44 5.45 0.71
CA CYS A 139 -3.80 5.92 1.95
C CYS A 139 -2.58 5.07 2.30
N HIS A 140 -1.67 5.61 3.13
CA HIS A 140 -0.42 4.96 3.55
C HIS A 140 0.37 4.36 2.38
N SER A 141 0.56 5.19 1.35
CA SER A 141 1.40 4.85 0.20
C SER A 141 2.81 5.45 0.31
N GLY A 142 3.13 6.19 1.38
CA GLY A 142 4.41 6.88 1.56
C GLY A 142 5.59 5.93 1.77
N GLY A 143 5.36 4.83 2.50
CA GLY A 143 6.34 3.79 2.76
C GLY A 143 6.62 2.87 1.56
N LEU A 144 5.70 2.83 0.57
CA LEU A 144 5.77 1.92 -0.59
C LEU A 144 7.12 1.96 -1.30
N ILE A 145 7.79 3.13 -1.27
CA ILE A 145 9.04 3.38 -1.99
C ILE A 145 10.07 4.16 -1.12
N ASP A 146 9.91 4.23 0.20
CA ASP A 146 10.62 5.09 1.20
C ASP A 146 12.13 5.38 0.95
N SER A 147 12.86 4.45 0.37
CA SER A 147 14.22 4.64 -0.16
C SER A 147 14.44 5.71 -1.25
N ALA A 148 13.40 6.16 -1.96
CA ALA A 148 13.52 7.22 -2.96
C ALA A 148 13.32 8.58 -2.29
N LYS A 149 14.17 9.55 -2.66
CA LYS A 149 14.09 10.91 -2.14
C LYS A 149 12.67 11.45 -2.32
N GLU A 150 12.04 11.85 -1.24
CA GLU A 150 10.79 12.60 -1.27
C GLU A 150 11.08 13.97 -1.88
N GLN A 151 10.54 14.24 -3.06
CA GLN A 151 10.75 15.48 -3.81
C GLN A 151 9.65 16.49 -3.51
N ILE A 152 8.45 15.99 -3.23
CA ILE A 152 7.29 16.79 -2.86
C ILE A 152 6.56 16.01 -1.76
N GLY A 153 6.58 16.55 -0.54
CA GLY A 153 6.00 15.94 0.65
C GLY A 153 6.29 16.74 1.91
N GLU A 154 5.80 16.30 3.06
CA GLU A 154 5.95 17.04 4.32
C GLU A 154 7.35 16.85 4.94
N SER A 155 8.04 15.75 4.64
CA SER A 155 9.40 15.49 5.11
C SER A 155 10.47 16.26 4.30
N PHE A 156 10.13 16.73 3.09
CA PHE A 156 10.96 17.57 2.22
C PHE A 156 11.49 18.87 2.90
N LYS A 157 10.92 19.30 4.04
CA LYS A 157 11.34 20.51 4.76
C LYS A 157 12.15 20.33 6.04
N LYS A 158 12.58 19.13 6.45
CA LYS A 158 13.31 18.97 7.73
C LYS A 158 14.80 18.58 7.59
N LYS A 159 15.65 19.58 7.34
CA LYS A 159 16.98 19.81 7.99
C LYS A 159 17.22 21.34 7.98
N SER A 160 17.56 22.08 9.04
CA SER A 160 18.25 21.83 10.32
C SER A 160 17.97 22.91 11.39
N ASN A 161 18.26 22.60 12.66
CA ASN A 161 18.39 23.45 13.87
C ASN A 161 17.07 23.98 14.47
N LYS A 162 16.77 23.89 15.77
CA LYS A 162 17.60 23.94 16.99
C LYS A 162 16.79 23.37 18.17
N MET A 163 17.48 22.72 19.12
CA MET A 163 17.04 22.39 20.49
C MET A 163 15.88 23.25 21.02
N PHE A 164 14.67 22.70 21.12
CA PHE A 164 13.59 23.30 21.92
C PHE A 164 13.60 22.65 23.29
N LYS A 165 14.09 23.45 24.23
CA LYS A 165 14.18 23.20 25.66
C LYS A 165 12.79 22.84 26.18
N CYS A 166 12.66 21.65 26.75
CA CYS A 166 11.51 21.24 27.53
C CYS A 166 11.28 22.29 28.63
N LEU A 167 10.19 23.04 28.51
CA LEU A 167 9.77 24.05 29.48
C LEU A 167 8.33 23.77 29.88
N PHE A 168 8.09 22.61 30.50
CA PHE A 168 7.01 22.42 31.47
C PHE A 168 7.35 21.19 32.31
N GLY A 169 8.07 21.45 33.41
CA GLY A 169 8.13 20.52 34.53
C GLY A 169 6.81 20.54 35.30
N LEU A 170 6.64 19.50 36.12
CA LEU A 170 5.56 19.24 37.08
C LEU A 170 4.22 18.79 36.47
N PHE A 171 4.04 17.47 36.31
CA PHE A 171 3.45 16.59 37.33
C PHE A 171 3.43 15.15 36.80
N CYS A 172 4.16 14.25 37.47
CA CYS A 172 3.86 12.82 37.40
C CYS A 172 2.72 12.54 38.39
N SER A 173 1.58 12.05 37.91
CA SER A 173 0.64 11.30 38.74
C SER A 173 0.09 10.10 37.97
N LYS A 174 -0.05 9.00 38.70
CA LYS A 174 -0.37 7.65 38.26
C LYS A 174 -1.79 7.52 37.71
N GLY A 175 -1.94 6.65 36.70
CA GLY A 175 -3.09 5.75 36.53
C GLY A 175 -4.24 6.27 35.69
N THR A 176 -4.40 5.75 34.47
CA THR A 176 -5.42 4.76 34.12
C THR A 176 -5.31 4.40 32.64
N THR A 177 -5.30 3.10 32.38
CA THR A 177 -5.40 2.46 31.07
C THR A 177 -6.75 2.78 30.44
N SER A 178 -6.73 3.51 29.32
CA SER A 178 -7.66 3.32 28.21
C SER A 178 -7.12 4.07 27.01
N GLU A 179 -6.36 3.39 26.14
CA GLU A 179 -6.19 3.85 24.77
C GLU A 179 -7.58 3.78 24.12
N ALA A 180 -8.21 4.94 24.02
CA ALA A 180 -9.40 5.11 23.23
C ALA A 180 -9.00 4.84 21.77
N ALA A 181 -9.32 3.65 21.28
CA ALA A 181 -9.39 3.37 19.86
C ALA A 181 -10.36 4.39 19.25
N SER A 182 -9.81 5.48 18.70
CA SER A 182 -10.58 6.43 17.93
C SER A 182 -11.14 5.67 16.73
N LYS A 183 -12.46 5.51 16.69
CA LYS A 183 -13.16 5.09 15.46
C LYS A 183 -12.81 6.09 14.37
N GLU A 184 -11.81 5.79 13.55
CA GLU A 184 -11.55 6.58 12.35
C GLU A 184 -12.75 6.43 11.42
N GLU A 185 -13.44 7.53 11.16
CA GLU A 185 -14.65 7.55 10.35
C GLU A 185 -14.31 7.17 8.90
N THR A 186 -15.01 6.17 8.36
CA THR A 186 -14.87 5.73 6.96
C THR A 186 -15.53 6.71 5.97
N SER A 187 -16.35 7.63 6.46
CA SER A 187 -17.01 8.69 5.69
C SER A 187 -16.30 10.03 5.85
N ILE A 188 -16.15 10.77 4.76
CA ILE A 188 -15.56 12.11 4.74
C ILE A 188 -16.61 13.07 4.19
N LYS A 189 -16.80 14.21 4.84
CA LYS A 189 -17.54 15.34 4.26
C LYS A 189 -16.56 16.30 3.62
N ILE A 190 -16.75 16.60 2.34
CA ILE A 190 -15.94 17.57 1.60
C ILE A 190 -16.82 18.80 1.34
N GLU A 191 -16.39 19.93 1.88
CA GLU A 191 -17.02 21.24 1.66
C GLU A 191 -16.39 21.87 0.41
N GLN A 192 -17.21 22.15 -0.61
CA GLN A 192 -16.74 22.81 -1.84
C GLN A 192 -16.96 24.34 -1.76
N GLU A 193 -16.05 25.13 -2.36
CA GLU A 193 -16.21 26.57 -2.52
C GLU A 193 -17.52 26.88 -3.29
N GLY A 194 -18.48 27.55 -2.63
CA GLY A 194 -19.80 27.87 -3.20
C GLY A 194 -20.99 27.61 -2.28
N GLY A 195 -20.79 27.03 -1.10
CA GLY A 195 -21.66 27.21 0.07
C GLY A 195 -22.93 26.37 0.22
N GLU A 196 -23.36 25.58 -0.77
CA GLU A 196 -24.62 24.79 -0.63
C GLU A 196 -24.51 23.29 -0.90
N ASN A 197 -23.39 22.78 -1.45
CA ASN A 197 -23.24 21.35 -1.77
C ASN A 197 -22.06 20.72 -1.01
N SER A 198 -22.36 19.89 0.00
CA SER A 198 -21.37 18.97 0.58
C SER A 198 -21.37 17.67 -0.22
N VAL A 199 -20.18 17.17 -0.56
CA VAL A 199 -20.04 15.87 -1.22
C VAL A 199 -19.64 14.84 -0.18
N ASN A 200 -20.43 13.77 -0.08
CA ASN A 200 -20.07 12.62 0.72
C ASN A 200 -18.98 11.84 -0.01
N GLY A 201 -17.84 11.67 0.65
CA GLY A 201 -16.75 10.80 0.23
C GLY A 201 -16.54 9.65 1.20
N ARG A 202 -15.73 8.69 0.78
CA ARG A 202 -15.22 7.60 1.62
C ARG A 202 -13.71 7.68 1.71
N ASN A 203 -13.19 7.29 2.86
CA ASN A 203 -11.76 7.18 3.08
C ASN A 203 -11.22 5.94 2.38
N ARG A 204 -10.10 6.10 1.66
CA ARG A 204 -9.34 4.98 1.07
C ARG A 204 -8.31 4.38 2.03
N PHE A 205 -8.27 4.83 3.28
CA PHE A 205 -7.69 4.11 4.39
C PHE A 205 -8.68 3.06 4.87
N LEU A 206 -8.21 1.82 5.02
CA LEU A 206 -8.97 0.76 5.65
C LEU A 206 -8.44 0.57 7.07
N PRO A 207 -9.22 0.96 8.10
CA PRO A 207 -8.86 0.69 9.48
C PRO A 207 -8.62 -0.80 9.70
N LEU A 208 -7.62 -1.14 10.52
CA LEU A 208 -7.22 -2.52 10.76
C LEU A 208 -8.37 -3.39 11.26
N GLN A 209 -9.22 -2.86 12.14
CA GLN A 209 -10.37 -3.60 12.63
C GLN A 209 -11.38 -3.91 11.52
N THR A 210 -11.60 -2.98 10.59
CA THR A 210 -12.47 -3.20 9.43
C THR A 210 -11.88 -4.26 8.50
N SER A 211 -10.57 -4.23 8.24
CA SER A 211 -9.91 -5.23 7.40
C SER A 211 -9.93 -6.62 8.06
N ILE A 212 -9.78 -6.70 9.38
CA ILE A 212 -9.97 -7.93 10.15
C ILE A 212 -11.40 -8.44 9.98
N ASN A 213 -12.43 -7.59 10.16
CA ASN A 213 -13.82 -8.01 9.99
C ASN A 213 -14.10 -8.55 8.58
N MET A 214 -13.56 -7.88 7.56
CA MET A 214 -13.65 -8.33 6.17
C MET A 214 -13.00 -9.70 5.98
N LEU A 215 -11.82 -9.93 6.57
CA LEU A 215 -11.14 -11.22 6.51
C LEU A 215 -11.93 -12.33 7.26
N LYS A 216 -12.52 -12.03 8.42
CA LYS A 216 -13.43 -12.96 9.13
C LYS A 216 -14.63 -13.33 8.27
N GLN A 217 -15.28 -12.33 7.67
CA GLN A 217 -16.42 -12.54 6.78
C GLN A 217 -16.05 -13.40 5.57
N ALA A 218 -14.88 -13.18 4.97
CA ALA A 218 -14.45 -13.92 3.78
C ALA A 218 -14.05 -15.38 4.09
N THR A 219 -13.54 -15.64 5.30
CA THR A 219 -12.92 -16.94 5.66
C THR A 219 -13.78 -17.79 6.58
N GLY A 220 -14.73 -17.19 7.30
CA GLY A 220 -15.48 -17.84 8.38
C GLY A 220 -14.66 -18.06 9.66
N ILE A 221 -13.45 -17.50 9.75
CA ILE A 221 -12.59 -17.63 10.94
C ILE A 221 -12.87 -16.48 11.89
N ASP A 222 -13.46 -16.76 13.06
CA ASP A 222 -13.85 -15.71 14.01
C ASP A 222 -12.71 -15.20 14.92
N ASP A 223 -11.65 -16.01 15.14
CA ASP A 223 -10.53 -15.67 16.04
C ASP A 223 -9.38 -14.94 15.33
N ILE A 224 -9.68 -13.99 14.45
CA ILE A 224 -8.69 -13.08 13.86
C ILE A 224 -8.61 -11.80 14.70
N LYS A 225 -7.41 -11.43 15.16
CA LYS A 225 -7.13 -10.23 15.95
C LYS A 225 -5.65 -9.84 15.86
N GLU A 226 -5.30 -8.65 16.35
CA GLU A 226 -3.89 -8.27 16.48
C GLU A 226 -3.09 -9.33 17.25
N GLY A 227 -1.91 -9.67 16.74
CA GLY A 227 -1.05 -10.74 17.27
C GLY A 227 -1.28 -12.11 16.61
N ASN A 228 -2.22 -12.25 15.67
CA ASN A 228 -2.33 -13.46 14.85
C ASN A 228 -2.69 -13.18 13.38
N ILE A 229 -2.54 -11.95 12.90
CA ILE A 229 -2.89 -11.58 11.53
C ILE A 229 -1.93 -12.28 10.57
N ARG A 230 -0.61 -12.11 10.72
CA ARG A 230 0.38 -12.73 9.82
C ARG A 230 0.31 -14.27 9.83
N THR A 231 0.08 -14.88 10.99
CA THR A 231 -0.10 -16.35 11.08
C THR A 231 -1.37 -16.79 10.35
N THR A 232 -2.47 -16.04 10.48
CA THR A 232 -3.72 -16.33 9.78
C THR A 232 -3.56 -16.20 8.26
N LEU A 233 -2.87 -15.15 7.79
CA LEU A 233 -2.60 -14.96 6.36
C LEU A 233 -1.75 -16.10 5.81
N PHE A 234 -0.75 -16.57 6.55
CA PHE A 234 0.04 -17.72 6.14
C PHE A 234 -0.81 -19.01 6.07
N ASP A 235 -1.66 -19.24 7.07
CA ASP A 235 -2.58 -20.39 7.11
C ASP A 235 -3.54 -20.41 5.90
N LEU A 236 -4.01 -19.23 5.47
CA LEU A 236 -4.97 -19.11 4.38
C LEU A 236 -4.32 -19.17 2.99
N PHE A 237 -3.15 -18.57 2.83
CA PHE A 237 -2.57 -18.32 1.52
C PHE A 237 -1.28 -19.12 1.23
N GLY A 238 -0.61 -19.67 2.25
CA GLY A 238 0.59 -20.50 2.08
C GLY A 238 1.67 -19.84 1.22
N GLU A 239 2.00 -20.45 0.07
CA GLU A 239 2.97 -19.90 -0.89
C GLU A 239 2.51 -18.56 -1.50
N ASP A 240 1.21 -18.34 -1.61
CA ASP A 240 0.62 -17.10 -2.15
C ASP A 240 0.59 -15.98 -1.10
N ALA A 241 0.99 -16.21 0.16
CA ALA A 241 1.12 -15.14 1.15
C ALA A 241 2.27 -14.17 0.78
N SER A 242 2.21 -12.94 1.30
CA SER A 242 3.32 -11.97 1.16
C SER A 242 4.68 -12.60 1.52
N PRO A 243 5.75 -12.38 0.72
CA PRO A 243 7.11 -12.73 1.09
C PRO A 243 7.49 -12.34 2.51
N LYS A 244 7.08 -11.15 2.99
CA LYS A 244 7.34 -10.72 4.37
C LYS A 244 6.61 -11.57 5.41
N VAL A 245 5.37 -11.97 5.13
CA VAL A 245 4.61 -12.92 5.98
C VAL A 245 5.30 -14.28 6.02
N ARG A 246 5.77 -14.81 4.89
CA ARG A 246 6.49 -16.10 4.85
C ARG A 246 7.82 -16.05 5.60
N LYS A 247 8.56 -14.94 5.49
CA LYS A 247 9.79 -14.70 6.27
C LYS A 247 9.49 -14.60 7.77
N PHE A 248 8.44 -13.88 8.16
CA PHE A 248 7.97 -13.81 9.55
C PHE A 248 7.69 -15.21 10.09
N MET A 249 6.94 -16.02 9.34
CA MET A 249 6.63 -17.39 9.70
C MET A 249 7.87 -18.27 9.82
N LYS A 250 8.87 -18.10 8.94
CA LYS A 250 10.14 -18.81 9.07
C LYS A 250 10.79 -18.55 10.42
N VAL A 251 10.88 -17.29 10.83
CA VAL A 251 11.51 -16.92 12.12
C VAL A 251 10.74 -17.55 13.29
N ILE A 252 9.39 -17.47 13.28
CA ILE A 252 8.55 -18.06 14.33
C ILE A 252 8.70 -19.58 14.39
N LEU A 253 8.60 -20.27 13.25
CA LEU A 253 8.64 -21.73 13.16
C LEU A 253 10.03 -22.27 13.54
N SER A 254 11.12 -21.63 13.08
CA SER A 254 12.47 -22.00 13.50
C SER A 254 12.68 -21.82 15.00
N ASN A 255 12.22 -20.70 15.59
CA ASN A 255 12.29 -20.50 17.04
C ASN A 255 11.49 -21.57 17.82
N MET A 256 10.36 -22.04 17.28
CA MET A 256 9.55 -23.10 17.91
C MET A 256 10.21 -24.48 17.82
N GLN A 257 10.91 -24.78 16.72
CA GLN A 257 11.65 -26.04 16.54
C GLN A 257 12.91 -26.11 17.41
N GLU A 258 13.56 -24.97 17.68
CA GLU A 258 14.84 -24.90 18.42
C GLU A 258 14.72 -25.00 19.94
N SER A 259 13.50 -25.10 20.50
CA SER A 259 13.17 -24.96 21.94
C SER A 259 14.29 -25.32 22.96
N THR A 260 15.16 -24.36 23.25
CA THR A 260 15.88 -24.19 24.51
C THR A 260 15.68 -22.73 24.93
N GLY A 261 15.16 -22.52 26.14
CA GLY A 261 14.62 -21.24 26.60
C GLY A 261 15.56 -20.03 26.47
N GLU A 262 14.91 -18.87 26.43
CA GLU A 262 15.44 -17.49 26.45
C GLU A 262 15.55 -16.80 25.07
N GLY A 263 14.62 -15.86 24.79
CA GLY A 263 14.63 -14.96 23.62
C GLY A 263 13.34 -14.92 22.78
N LEU A 264 12.17 -15.08 23.41
CA LEU A 264 10.96 -15.60 22.78
C LEU A 264 10.10 -14.55 22.04
N MET A 265 10.24 -14.48 20.71
CA MET A 265 9.34 -13.80 19.74
C MET A 265 7.89 -14.35 19.71
N LEU A 266 7.51 -15.24 20.63
CA LEU A 266 6.14 -15.81 20.73
C LEU A 266 5.26 -15.06 21.73
N THR A 267 5.80 -14.13 22.52
CA THR A 267 5.05 -13.44 23.60
C THR A 267 3.92 -12.56 23.07
N SER A 268 4.08 -11.98 21.88
CA SER A 268 3.07 -11.19 21.17
C SER A 268 2.04 -12.03 20.43
N LEU A 269 2.35 -13.30 20.13
CA LEU A 269 1.42 -14.15 19.41
C LEU A 269 0.23 -14.52 20.29
N ALA A 270 -0.96 -14.51 19.70
CA ALA A 270 -2.15 -15.00 20.39
C ALA A 270 -1.92 -16.45 20.85
N LYS A 271 -2.27 -16.77 22.10
CA LYS A 271 -2.09 -18.12 22.68
C LYS A 271 -2.64 -19.24 21.78
N GLN A 272 -3.79 -18.99 21.16
CA GLN A 272 -4.43 -19.95 20.25
C GLN A 272 -3.62 -20.16 18.96
N ALA A 273 -2.98 -19.12 18.44
CA ALA A 273 -2.08 -19.23 17.29
C ALA A 273 -0.87 -20.09 17.65
N ILE A 274 -0.28 -19.91 18.83
CA ILE A 274 0.84 -20.75 19.30
C ILE A 274 0.44 -22.22 19.38
N ILE A 275 -0.73 -22.54 19.92
CA ILE A 275 -1.25 -23.92 20.00
C ILE A 275 -1.40 -24.49 18.58
N THR A 276 -2.05 -23.76 17.70
CA THR A 276 -2.29 -24.17 16.30
C THR A 276 -0.98 -24.43 15.56
N LEU A 277 0.02 -23.56 15.73
CA LEU A 277 1.33 -23.74 15.11
C LEU A 277 2.08 -24.95 15.65
N LYS A 278 1.97 -25.25 16.96
CA LYS A 278 2.59 -26.46 17.55
C LYS A 278 2.05 -27.73 16.92
N ASP A 279 0.74 -27.80 16.66
CA ASP A 279 0.11 -28.95 16.04
C ASP A 279 0.58 -29.17 14.60
N LYS A 280 1.01 -28.10 13.91
CA LYS A 280 1.50 -28.12 12.53
C LYS A 280 3.04 -28.24 12.40
N LEU A 281 3.80 -28.30 13.50
CA LEU A 281 5.27 -28.34 13.45
C LEU A 281 5.87 -29.58 12.77
N ASN A 282 5.08 -30.65 12.64
CA ASN A 282 5.50 -31.88 11.97
C ASN A 282 4.95 -32.00 10.53
N ASP A 283 4.19 -31.00 10.06
CA ASP A 283 3.63 -30.97 8.72
C ASP A 283 4.61 -30.28 7.75
N GLU A 284 5.41 -31.08 7.05
CA GLU A 284 6.42 -30.57 6.11
C GLU A 284 5.81 -29.74 4.97
N GLU A 285 4.60 -30.08 4.51
CA GLU A 285 3.92 -29.36 3.43
C GLU A 285 3.49 -27.96 3.90
N TYR A 286 2.96 -27.86 5.11
CA TYR A 286 2.63 -26.58 5.74
C TYR A 286 3.86 -25.69 5.97
N LEU A 287 4.99 -26.27 6.40
CA LEU A 287 6.20 -25.51 6.73
C LEU A 287 6.95 -25.02 5.49
N LYS A 288 6.89 -25.77 4.39
CA LYS A 288 7.68 -25.55 3.17
C LYS A 288 7.67 -24.09 2.68
N PRO A 289 6.52 -23.40 2.53
CA PRO A 289 6.49 -22.04 2.01
C PRO A 289 7.26 -21.03 2.86
N ALA A 290 7.33 -21.25 4.18
CA ALA A 290 8.13 -20.45 5.09
C ALA A 290 9.60 -20.87 5.04
N MET A 291 9.89 -22.17 5.16
CA MET A 291 11.25 -22.68 5.32
C MET A 291 12.14 -22.45 4.10
N GLU A 292 11.57 -22.43 2.89
CA GLU A 292 12.28 -22.11 1.65
C GLU A 292 12.66 -20.63 1.52
N THR A 293 12.04 -19.73 2.29
CA THR A 293 12.40 -18.30 2.24
C THR A 293 13.79 -18.05 2.83
N ARG A 294 14.52 -17.10 2.25
CA ARG A 294 15.79 -16.64 2.82
C ARG A 294 15.56 -15.48 3.78
N VAL A 295 16.02 -15.61 5.02
CA VAL A 295 16.07 -14.56 6.04
C VAL A 295 17.52 -14.46 6.51
N LYS A 296 18.18 -13.30 6.34
CA LYS A 296 19.58 -13.13 6.78
C LYS A 296 19.67 -12.62 8.23
N SER A 297 18.65 -11.90 8.68
CA SER A 297 18.55 -11.36 10.03
C SER A 297 17.10 -11.31 10.50
N LYS A 298 16.88 -11.47 11.81
CA LYS A 298 15.55 -11.29 12.43
C LYS A 298 14.96 -9.90 12.18
N LYS A 299 15.80 -8.87 12.01
CA LYS A 299 15.35 -7.50 11.74
C LYS A 299 14.66 -7.34 10.38
N GLU A 300 14.84 -8.27 9.45
CA GLU A 300 14.16 -8.22 8.13
C GLU A 300 12.65 -8.42 8.25
N VAL A 301 12.18 -9.07 9.33
CA VAL A 301 10.76 -9.36 9.54
C VAL A 301 10.08 -8.33 10.45
N TYR A 302 10.80 -7.32 10.93
CA TYR A 302 10.24 -6.24 11.73
C TYR A 302 9.33 -5.38 10.85
N ALA A 303 8.23 -4.92 11.42
CA ALA A 303 7.26 -4.09 10.73
C ALA A 303 7.91 -2.73 10.36
N GLY A 304 7.77 -2.32 9.10
CA GLY A 304 8.39 -1.10 8.58
C GLY A 304 9.92 -1.14 8.49
N ALA A 305 10.55 -2.32 8.57
CA ALA A 305 11.99 -2.45 8.34
C ALA A 305 12.41 -1.90 6.97
N ILE A 306 13.52 -1.15 6.93
CA ILE A 306 14.05 -0.57 5.68
C ILE A 306 14.77 -1.67 4.89
N ASN A 307 14.01 -2.42 4.08
CA ASN A 307 14.52 -3.53 3.29
C ASN A 307 14.80 -3.10 1.85
N GLY A 308 15.96 -2.49 1.64
CA GLY A 308 16.42 -2.09 0.31
C GLY A 308 15.71 -0.85 -0.23
N GLY A 309 16.01 -0.51 -1.48
CA GLY A 309 15.48 0.70 -2.06
C GLY A 309 15.18 0.62 -3.54
N LEU A 310 14.36 1.58 -3.99
CA LEU A 310 14.09 1.83 -5.38
C LEU A 310 15.43 1.98 -6.08
N GLY A 311 15.67 1.13 -7.08
CA GLY A 311 16.71 1.39 -8.05
C GLY A 311 16.53 2.82 -8.58
N SER A 312 17.59 3.42 -9.11
CA SER A 312 17.62 4.82 -9.56
C SER A 312 16.51 5.25 -10.52
N ASN A 313 15.69 4.32 -11.02
CA ASN A 313 14.76 4.45 -12.15
C ASN A 313 13.27 4.37 -11.78
N GLY A 314 12.91 4.16 -10.51
CA GLY A 314 11.51 4.14 -10.10
C GLY A 314 10.98 5.53 -9.72
N ILE A 315 9.67 5.71 -9.88
CA ILE A 315 8.95 6.96 -9.59
C ILE A 315 7.63 6.59 -8.91
N LEU A 316 7.37 7.13 -7.72
CA LEU A 316 6.10 6.97 -7.01
C LEU A 316 5.35 8.30 -6.93
N LEU A 317 4.07 8.25 -7.26
CA LEU A 317 3.10 9.29 -6.97
C LEU A 317 2.08 8.74 -5.96
N SER A 318 2.07 9.27 -4.74
CA SER A 318 1.12 8.88 -3.68
C SER A 318 -0.09 9.82 -3.65
N GLY A 319 -1.29 9.30 -3.37
CA GLY A 319 -2.51 10.12 -3.28
C GLY A 319 -2.60 11.00 -2.04
N CYS A 320 -1.91 10.64 -0.97
CA CYS A 320 -1.81 11.44 0.24
C CYS A 320 -0.44 11.28 0.93
N GLN A 321 -0.18 12.14 1.91
CA GLN A 321 0.92 11.95 2.86
C GLN A 321 0.52 10.98 3.97
N THR A 322 1.49 10.42 4.70
CA THR A 322 1.29 9.38 5.74
C THR A 322 0.27 9.72 6.83
N ASN A 323 0.02 11.02 7.09
CA ASN A 323 -0.92 11.49 8.12
C ASN A 323 -2.26 12.00 7.54
N GLN A 324 -2.55 11.69 6.27
CA GLN A 324 -3.72 12.21 5.55
C GLN A 324 -4.51 11.09 4.89
N VAL A 325 -5.72 11.46 4.49
CA VAL A 325 -6.73 10.56 3.95
C VAL A 325 -6.93 10.83 2.46
N SER A 326 -6.90 9.79 1.63
CA SER A 326 -7.33 9.81 0.23
C SER A 326 -8.84 9.57 0.12
N ALA A 327 -9.52 10.30 -0.77
CA ALA A 327 -10.98 10.31 -0.89
C ALA A 327 -11.50 9.58 -2.13
N ASP A 328 -12.49 8.70 -1.93
CA ASP A 328 -13.40 8.18 -2.96
C ASP A 328 -14.68 9.00 -2.95
N VAL A 329 -15.06 9.58 -4.08
CA VAL A 329 -16.06 10.66 -4.14
C VAL A 329 -17.13 10.34 -5.17
N GLY A 330 -18.37 10.70 -4.89
CA GLY A 330 -19.47 10.61 -5.85
C GLY A 330 -20.37 9.40 -5.63
N SER A 331 -21.18 9.07 -6.65
CA SER A 331 -22.16 8.00 -6.56
C SER A 331 -22.20 7.14 -7.82
N LYS A 332 -22.32 5.83 -7.62
CA LYS A 332 -22.42 4.80 -8.67
C LYS A 332 -21.40 5.03 -9.80
N ASP A 333 -21.86 5.17 -11.04
CA ASP A 333 -21.04 5.28 -12.25
C ASP A 333 -20.26 6.59 -12.36
N LYS A 334 -20.55 7.58 -11.49
CA LYS A 334 -19.85 8.87 -11.45
C LYS A 334 -18.83 8.96 -10.33
N ALA A 335 -18.61 7.87 -9.58
CA ALA A 335 -17.64 7.87 -8.50
C ALA A 335 -16.19 7.91 -9.03
N TYR A 336 -15.29 8.56 -8.30
CA TYR A 336 -13.87 8.68 -8.66
C TYR A 336 -12.98 8.84 -7.42
N GLY A 337 -11.71 8.48 -7.55
CA GLY A 337 -10.66 8.84 -6.60
C GLY A 337 -10.23 10.28 -6.80
N ALA A 338 -10.21 11.06 -5.72
CA ALA A 338 -9.90 12.48 -5.82
C ALA A 338 -8.51 12.73 -6.43
N PHE A 339 -7.51 11.89 -6.10
CA PHE A 339 -6.17 12.05 -6.66
C PHE A 339 -6.14 11.68 -8.15
N THR A 340 -6.61 10.50 -8.53
CA THR A 340 -6.65 10.09 -9.94
C THR A 340 -7.46 11.06 -10.78
N ASN A 341 -8.62 11.52 -10.30
CA ASN A 341 -9.42 12.51 -11.00
C ASN A 341 -8.66 13.82 -11.23
N SER A 342 -7.91 14.31 -10.23
CA SER A 342 -7.09 15.52 -10.38
C SER A 342 -6.01 15.33 -11.46
N LEU A 343 -5.36 14.17 -11.51
CA LEU A 343 -4.39 13.85 -12.56
C LEU A 343 -5.06 13.89 -13.93
N GLN A 344 -6.18 13.20 -14.08
CA GLN A 344 -6.92 13.11 -15.35
C GLN A 344 -7.33 14.49 -15.90
N ILE A 345 -7.79 15.41 -15.03
CA ILE A 345 -8.13 16.78 -15.43
C ILE A 345 -6.89 17.51 -15.96
N ILE A 346 -5.78 17.46 -15.21
CA ILE A 346 -4.55 18.15 -15.59
C ILE A 346 -3.94 17.55 -16.87
N LEU A 347 -4.01 16.23 -17.04
CA LEU A 347 -3.54 15.55 -18.25
C LEU A 347 -4.36 15.96 -19.48
N ALA A 348 -5.69 16.11 -19.34
CA ALA A 348 -6.54 16.59 -20.41
C ALA A 348 -6.19 18.05 -20.80
N GLU A 349 -6.01 18.94 -19.82
CA GLU A 349 -5.63 20.35 -20.05
C GLU A 349 -4.27 20.48 -20.75
N THR A 350 -3.31 19.64 -20.36
CA THR A 350 -1.94 19.68 -20.87
C THR A 350 -1.71 18.79 -22.08
N LYS A 351 -2.73 18.05 -22.53
CA LYS A 351 -2.63 17.03 -23.59
C LYS A 351 -1.50 16.03 -23.31
N GLY A 352 -1.36 15.63 -22.04
CA GLY A 352 -0.32 14.73 -21.54
C GLY A 352 1.09 15.35 -21.39
N LYS A 353 1.32 16.59 -21.85
CA LYS A 353 2.64 17.25 -21.86
C LYS A 353 2.88 17.99 -20.56
N ILE A 354 3.39 17.27 -19.55
CA ILE A 354 3.68 17.81 -18.24
C ILE A 354 4.80 17.02 -17.55
N SER A 355 5.61 17.67 -16.72
CA SER A 355 6.59 16.96 -15.90
C SER A 355 5.97 16.31 -14.65
N TYR A 356 6.65 15.33 -14.05
CA TYR A 356 6.22 14.72 -12.78
C TYR A 356 5.99 15.75 -11.68
N LYS A 357 6.93 16.68 -11.50
CA LYS A 357 6.84 17.76 -10.51
C LYS A 357 5.64 18.66 -10.74
N GLU A 358 5.45 19.13 -11.98
CA GLU A 358 4.34 20.03 -12.30
C GLU A 358 2.99 19.34 -12.11
N LEU A 359 2.88 18.07 -12.49
CA LEU A 359 1.65 17.30 -12.34
C LEU A 359 1.23 17.20 -10.87
N VAL A 360 2.16 16.81 -10.00
CA VAL A 360 1.88 16.69 -8.55
C VAL A 360 1.59 18.06 -7.92
N LEU A 361 2.32 19.12 -8.29
CA LEU A 361 2.07 20.46 -7.77
C LEU A 361 0.71 21.02 -8.23
N LYS A 362 0.32 20.82 -9.50
CA LYS A 362 -1.00 21.23 -10.00
C LYS A 362 -2.10 20.41 -9.33
N SER A 363 -1.88 19.11 -9.12
CA SER A 363 -2.82 18.23 -8.41
C SER A 363 -3.06 18.71 -6.98
N ARG A 364 -2.01 19.03 -6.21
CA ARG A 364 -2.15 19.61 -4.86
C ARG A 364 -2.98 20.89 -4.86
N LYS A 365 -2.72 21.82 -5.79
CA LYS A 365 -3.47 23.07 -5.90
C LYS A 365 -4.94 22.84 -6.25
N TYR A 366 -5.20 21.91 -7.16
CA TYR A 366 -6.57 21.54 -7.54
C TYR A 366 -7.31 20.96 -6.33
N LEU A 367 -6.70 20.00 -5.63
CA LEU A 367 -7.30 19.33 -4.48
C LEU A 367 -7.59 20.30 -3.32
N GLU A 368 -6.64 21.19 -3.01
CA GLU A 368 -6.80 22.24 -2.01
C GLU A 368 -7.98 23.18 -2.37
N LYS A 369 -8.07 23.63 -3.63
CA LYS A 369 -9.17 24.47 -4.10
C LYS A 369 -10.54 23.77 -4.02
N GLN A 370 -10.56 22.45 -4.16
CA GLN A 370 -11.79 21.66 -4.09
C GLN A 370 -12.13 21.20 -2.66
N GLY A 371 -11.37 21.64 -1.64
CA GLY A 371 -11.62 21.33 -0.24
C GLY A 371 -11.16 19.94 0.20
N TYR A 372 -10.36 19.23 -0.60
CA TYR A 372 -9.83 17.93 -0.20
C TYR A 372 -8.66 18.08 0.80
N PRO A 373 -8.62 17.29 1.89
CA PRO A 373 -7.53 17.36 2.88
C PRO A 373 -6.23 16.72 2.37
N GLN A 374 -6.30 15.90 1.31
CA GLN A 374 -5.19 15.10 0.82
C GLN A 374 -4.15 15.94 0.05
N ARG A 375 -2.86 15.64 0.26
CA ARG A 375 -1.74 16.28 -0.43
C ARG A 375 -0.85 15.22 -1.11
N PRO A 376 -1.02 14.99 -2.42
CA PRO A 376 -0.28 13.96 -3.14
C PRO A 376 1.24 14.11 -3.05
N GLY A 377 2.00 13.02 -2.97
CA GLY A 377 3.46 13.01 -2.87
C GLY A 377 4.17 12.66 -4.19
N LEU A 378 5.45 13.04 -4.31
CA LEU A 378 6.35 12.59 -5.38
C LEU A 378 7.65 12.03 -4.78
N TYR A 379 7.97 10.78 -5.09
CA TYR A 379 9.18 10.10 -4.62
C TYR A 379 9.94 9.54 -5.83
N CYS A 380 11.11 10.11 -6.10
CA CYS A 380 11.99 9.67 -7.20
C CYS A 380 13.39 10.28 -7.04
N SER A 381 14.33 9.79 -7.84
CA SER A 381 15.66 10.42 -7.94
C SER A 381 15.57 11.78 -8.65
N ASP A 382 16.57 12.64 -8.40
CA ASP A 382 16.60 14.03 -8.91
C ASP A 382 16.49 14.11 -10.45
N SER A 383 16.93 13.07 -11.17
CA SER A 383 16.86 13.00 -12.64
C SER A 383 15.45 12.93 -13.20
N TYR A 384 14.46 12.44 -12.45
CA TYR A 384 13.09 12.27 -12.94
C TYR A 384 12.15 13.42 -12.59
N VAL A 385 12.53 14.28 -11.63
CA VAL A 385 11.66 15.34 -11.10
C VAL A 385 11.09 16.23 -12.21
N ASN A 386 11.95 16.69 -13.12
CA ASN A 386 11.57 17.55 -14.24
C ASN A 386 11.40 16.77 -15.56
N GLY A 387 11.48 15.43 -15.52
CA GLY A 387 11.22 14.58 -16.68
C GLY A 387 9.73 14.52 -17.04
N PRO A 388 9.39 14.17 -18.29
CA PRO A 388 8.00 14.04 -18.73
C PRO A 388 7.28 12.95 -17.94
N PHE A 389 6.02 13.19 -17.57
CA PHE A 389 5.18 12.16 -17.00
C PHE A 389 4.99 11.02 -18.02
N ILE A 390 5.38 9.80 -17.63
CA ILE A 390 5.36 8.56 -18.41
C ILE A 390 6.36 8.49 -19.57
N CYS A 391 6.18 9.26 -20.66
CA CYS A 391 7.05 9.19 -21.84
C CYS A 391 6.98 10.43 -22.73
#